data_AF-A0AAU4CIN4-F1
#
_entry.id   AF-A0AAU4CIN4-F1
#
_cell.length_a   1.000
_cell.length_b   1.000
_cell.length_c   1.000
_cell.angle_alpha   90.00
_cell.angle_beta   90.00
_cell.angle_gamma   90.00
#
_symmetry.space_group_name_H-M   'P 1'
#
loop_
_entity.id
_entity.type
_entity.pdbx_description
1 polymer ?
#
loop_
_entity_poly.entity_id
_entity_poly.type
_entity_poly.pdbx_seq_one_letter_code
_entity_poly.pdbx_strand_id
1 'polypeptide(L)'
;MTSDHDTLWRRCAHLGRLLLPVVDEEKWRRARRHERLGTWGIGIAEGERLIEVLAALAAHAVAVDTSASAAELDVLPLSAVADAATGKRDFELLAGLPNTFADGRDELAVKVFRLYTYRDGLYSLRLVQLSTEVRRALNVLAERSRVPSPRCGHVFFWAAAAGLSSQHADVTN
;
A
#
# COMPACT_ATOMS: atom_id res chain seq x y z
N MET A 1 23.95 -8.92 5.34
CA MET A 1 23.62 -8.06 4.18
C MET A 1 22.15 -8.29 3.88
N THR A 2 21.29 -7.27 3.98
CA THR A 2 19.90 -7.39 3.50
C THR A 2 19.92 -7.58 2.00
N SER A 3 19.16 -8.55 1.48
CA SER A 3 19.05 -8.73 0.04
C SER A 3 18.37 -7.51 -0.59
N ASP A 4 18.62 -7.26 -1.88
CA ASP A 4 17.89 -6.21 -2.61
C ASP A 4 16.39 -6.47 -2.57
N HIS A 5 16.00 -7.74 -2.59
CA HIS A 5 14.63 -8.20 -2.45
C HIS A 5 13.96 -7.76 -1.13
N ASP A 6 14.64 -7.95 0.01
CA ASP A 6 14.13 -7.48 1.32
C ASP A 6 14.07 -5.95 1.37
N THR A 7 14.96 -5.28 0.66
CA THR A 7 15.02 -3.82 0.59
C THR A 7 13.89 -3.27 -0.27
N LEU A 8 13.57 -3.94 -1.38
CA LEU A 8 12.44 -3.62 -2.24
C LEU A 8 11.14 -3.74 -1.45
N TRP A 9 10.90 -4.87 -0.77
CA TRP A 9 9.70 -5.03 0.07
C TRP A 9 9.59 -3.92 1.11
N ARG A 10 10.66 -3.60 1.84
CA ARG A 10 10.64 -2.53 2.86
C ARG A 10 10.23 -1.18 2.27
N ARG A 11 10.68 -0.85 1.06
CA ARG A 11 10.28 0.38 0.38
C ARG A 11 8.83 0.34 -0.07
N CYS A 12 8.34 -0.78 -0.61
CA CYS A 12 6.92 -0.96 -0.95
C CYS A 12 6.02 -0.86 0.29
N ALA A 13 6.41 -1.48 1.40
CA ALA A 13 5.70 -1.39 2.66
C ALA A 13 5.68 0.04 3.22
N HIS A 14 6.80 0.77 3.08
CA HIS A 14 6.85 2.19 3.42
C HIS A 14 5.89 3.03 2.56
N LEU A 15 5.86 2.80 1.24
CA LEU A 15 4.90 3.45 0.34
C LEU A 15 3.46 3.20 0.78
N GLY A 16 3.11 1.95 1.10
CA GLY A 16 1.78 1.57 1.58
C GLY A 16 1.38 2.30 2.85
N ARG A 17 2.29 2.42 3.82
CA ARG A 17 2.07 3.17 5.09
C ARG A 17 1.89 4.67 4.87
N LEU A 18 2.48 5.24 3.83
CA LEU A 18 2.36 6.67 3.51
C LEU A 18 1.10 7.01 2.71
N LEU A 19 0.50 6.04 2.01
CA LEU A 19 -0.63 6.29 1.10
C LEU A 19 -1.78 7.02 1.80
N LEU A 20 -2.31 6.46 2.90
CA LEU A 20 -3.47 7.03 3.57
C LEU A 20 -3.17 8.40 4.20
N PRO A 21 -2.08 8.59 4.97
CA PRO A 21 -1.70 9.90 5.50
C PRO A 21 -1.58 10.99 4.42
N VAL A 22 -0.99 10.69 3.27
CA VAL A 22 -0.80 11.66 2.17
C VAL A 22 -2.13 11.98 1.47
N VAL A 23 -3.02 10.98 1.32
CA VAL A 23 -4.36 11.20 0.75
C VAL A 23 -5.25 12.01 1.70
N ASP A 24 -5.07 11.86 3.01
CA ASP A 24 -5.94 12.41 4.06
C ASP A 24 -5.53 13.78 4.59
N GLU A 25 -4.71 14.54 3.87
CA GLU A 25 -4.42 15.94 4.23
C GLU A 25 -5.71 16.74 4.51
N GLU A 26 -6.79 16.43 3.78
CA GLU A 26 -8.13 16.91 4.08
C GLU A 26 -8.87 15.95 5.01
N LYS A 27 -9.12 16.37 6.27
CA LYS A 27 -9.76 15.55 7.33
C LYS A 27 -11.06 14.84 6.89
N TRP A 28 -11.84 15.43 5.98
CA TRP A 28 -13.09 14.83 5.50
C TRP A 28 -12.87 13.54 4.68
N ARG A 29 -11.70 13.38 4.04
CA ARG A 29 -11.37 12.17 3.27
C ARG A 29 -11.20 10.97 4.18
N ARG A 30 -10.50 11.16 5.30
CA ARG A 30 -10.36 10.17 6.37
C ARG A 30 -11.73 9.76 6.90
N ALA A 31 -12.57 10.74 7.27
CA ALA A 31 -13.91 10.47 7.76
C ALA A 31 -14.75 9.66 6.75
N ARG A 32 -14.74 10.05 5.47
CA ARG A 32 -15.44 9.30 4.42
C ARG A 32 -14.89 7.89 4.19
N ARG A 33 -13.58 7.68 4.35
CA ARG A 33 -13.00 6.33 4.28
C ARG A 33 -13.47 5.50 5.47
N HIS A 34 -13.46 6.05 6.68
CA HIS A 34 -13.95 5.36 7.88
C HIS A 34 -15.42 4.97 7.77
N GLU A 35 -16.26 5.87 7.23
CA GLU A 35 -17.66 5.55 6.91
C GLU A 35 -17.76 4.37 5.91
N ARG A 36 -16.97 4.37 4.84
CA ARG A 36 -16.92 3.24 3.88
C ARG A 36 -16.53 1.93 4.54
N LEU A 37 -15.48 1.93 5.38
CA LEU A 37 -15.07 0.73 6.11
C LEU A 37 -16.20 0.22 7.00
N GLY A 38 -16.91 1.13 7.69
CA GLY A 38 -18.07 0.81 8.50
C GLY A 38 -19.22 0.18 7.70
N THR A 39 -19.55 0.71 6.51
CA THR A 39 -20.60 0.12 5.67
C THR A 39 -20.23 -1.25 5.11
N TRP A 40 -18.94 -1.55 4.96
CA TRP A 40 -18.43 -2.88 4.58
C TRP A 40 -18.32 -3.85 5.76
N GLY A 41 -18.61 -3.38 6.98
CA GLY A 41 -18.47 -4.16 8.22
C GLY A 41 -17.02 -4.50 8.54
N ILE A 42 -16.07 -3.65 8.13
CA ILE A 42 -14.63 -3.82 8.38
C ILE A 42 -14.25 -2.86 9.52
N GLY A 43 -13.56 -3.36 10.55
CA GLY A 43 -13.04 -2.52 11.62
C GLY A 43 -12.04 -1.50 11.07
N ILE A 44 -12.08 -0.24 11.54
CA ILE A 44 -11.25 0.84 10.98
C ILE A 44 -9.76 0.46 10.95
N ALA A 45 -9.21 -0.02 12.07
CA ALA A 45 -7.79 -0.38 12.16
C ALA A 45 -7.42 -1.55 11.24
N GLU A 46 -8.30 -2.54 11.11
CA GLU A 46 -8.11 -3.67 10.19
C GLU A 46 -8.16 -3.20 8.73
N GLY A 47 -9.15 -2.39 8.36
CA GLY A 47 -9.32 -1.87 7.02
C GLY A 47 -8.18 -0.96 6.59
N GLU A 48 -7.72 -0.05 7.45
CA GLU A 48 -6.55 0.79 7.16
C GLU A 48 -5.29 -0.07 6.98
N ARG A 49 -5.06 -1.07 7.85
CA ARG A 49 -3.92 -1.97 7.71
C ARG A 49 -3.98 -2.81 6.43
N LEU A 50 -5.16 -3.27 6.04
CA LEU A 50 -5.37 -3.99 4.79
C LEU A 50 -5.14 -3.10 3.56
N ILE A 51 -5.55 -1.84 3.61
CA ILE A 51 -5.26 -0.86 2.54
C ILE A 51 -3.76 -0.61 2.42
N GLU A 52 -3.05 -0.43 3.54
CA GLU A 52 -1.59 -0.26 3.54
C GLU A 52 -0.87 -1.45 2.89
N VAL A 53 -1.22 -2.68 3.29
CA VAL A 53 -0.55 -3.87 2.74
C VAL A 53 -0.94 -4.15 1.29
N LEU A 54 -2.20 -3.91 0.90
CA LEU A 54 -2.62 -4.01 -0.50
C LEU A 54 -1.84 -3.04 -1.40
N ALA A 55 -1.66 -1.79 -0.97
CA ALA A 55 -0.86 -0.82 -1.69
C ALA A 55 0.61 -1.26 -1.81
N ALA A 56 1.18 -1.81 -0.73
CA ALA A 56 2.53 -2.37 -0.74
C ALA A 56 2.65 -3.57 -1.69
N LEU A 57 1.70 -4.50 -1.66
CA LEU A 57 1.65 -5.67 -2.53
C LEU A 57 1.51 -5.29 -4.00
N ALA A 58 0.63 -4.33 -4.31
CA ALA A 58 0.45 -3.83 -5.66
C ALA A 58 1.74 -3.18 -6.19
N ALA A 59 2.40 -2.34 -5.40
CA ALA A 59 3.67 -1.72 -5.78
C ALA A 59 4.79 -2.75 -5.96
N HIS A 60 4.85 -3.73 -5.06
CA HIS A 60 5.80 -4.83 -5.12
C HIS A 60 5.59 -5.69 -6.38
N ALA A 61 4.34 -6.02 -6.70
CA ALA A 61 4.02 -6.80 -7.89
C ALA A 61 4.42 -6.07 -9.18
N VAL A 62 4.20 -4.75 -9.28
CA VAL A 62 4.67 -3.95 -10.43
C VAL A 62 6.20 -3.94 -10.50
N ALA A 63 6.89 -3.80 -9.37
CA ALA A 63 8.34 -3.84 -9.32
C ALA A 63 8.89 -5.20 -9.79
N VAL A 64 8.29 -6.31 -9.35
CA VAL A 64 8.65 -7.66 -9.79
C VAL A 64 8.40 -7.84 -11.29
N ASP A 65 7.23 -7.45 -11.80
CA ASP A 65 6.88 -7.56 -13.23
C ASP A 65 7.86 -6.80 -14.13
N THR A 66 8.38 -5.68 -13.63
CA THR A 66 9.33 -4.82 -14.35
C THR A 66 10.79 -5.12 -14.01
N SER A 67 11.05 -6.10 -13.14
CA SER A 67 12.38 -6.41 -12.61
C SER A 67 13.09 -5.20 -12.00
N ALA A 68 12.33 -4.28 -11.41
CA ALA A 68 12.83 -3.08 -10.78
C ALA A 68 13.51 -3.40 -9.43
N SER A 69 14.68 -2.82 -9.22
CA SER A 69 15.37 -2.83 -7.92
C SER A 69 14.67 -1.92 -6.90
N ALA A 70 15.08 -2.01 -5.64
CA ALA A 70 14.58 -1.12 -4.59
C ALA A 70 14.77 0.37 -4.93
N ALA A 71 15.88 0.73 -5.58
CA ALA A 71 16.19 2.11 -5.97
C ALA A 71 15.30 2.62 -7.12
N GLU A 72 14.81 1.72 -7.97
CA GLU A 72 13.97 2.05 -9.13
C GLU A 72 12.47 2.14 -8.78
N LEU A 73 12.08 1.79 -7.54
CA LEU A 73 10.70 1.95 -7.10
C LEU A 73 10.17 3.38 -7.34
N ASP A 74 11.01 4.39 -7.15
CA ASP A 74 10.62 5.80 -7.23
C ASP A 74 10.17 6.22 -8.63
N VAL A 75 10.64 5.51 -9.67
CA VAL A 75 10.28 5.80 -11.05
C VAL A 75 9.02 5.06 -11.51
N LEU A 76 8.48 4.13 -10.73
CA LEU A 76 7.28 3.40 -11.09
C LEU A 76 6.05 4.33 -11.11
N PRO A 77 5.24 4.32 -12.19
CA PRO A 77 4.02 5.13 -12.28
C PRO A 77 2.99 4.73 -11.22
N LEU A 78 2.36 5.72 -10.57
CA LEU A 78 1.26 5.45 -9.64
C LEU A 78 0.06 4.79 -10.33
N SER A 79 -0.16 5.08 -11.61
CA SER A 79 -1.20 4.42 -12.41
C SER A 79 -0.97 2.92 -12.53
N ALA A 80 0.29 2.49 -12.72
CA ALA A 80 0.62 1.06 -12.79
C ALA A 80 0.33 0.36 -11.45
N VAL A 81 0.63 1.01 -10.33
CA VAL A 81 0.29 0.49 -8.99
C VAL A 81 -1.22 0.44 -8.78
N ALA A 82 -1.95 1.46 -9.23
CA ALA A 82 -3.40 1.55 -9.13
C ALA A 82 -4.10 0.47 -9.97
N ASP A 83 -3.58 0.20 -11.17
CA ASP A 83 -4.05 -0.87 -12.03
C ASP A 83 -3.73 -2.23 -11.43
N ALA A 84 -2.51 -2.45 -10.92
CA ALA A 84 -2.14 -3.69 -10.24
C ALA A 84 -3.04 -3.99 -9.02
N ALA A 85 -3.43 -2.97 -8.24
CA ALA A 85 -4.27 -3.15 -7.06
C ALA A 85 -5.65 -3.77 -7.37
N THR A 86 -6.18 -3.58 -8.59
CA THR A 86 -7.50 -4.12 -9.00
C THR A 86 -7.45 -5.11 -10.15
N GLY A 87 -6.35 -5.16 -10.90
CA GLY A 87 -6.20 -5.97 -12.11
C GLY A 87 -5.43 -7.27 -11.91
N LYS A 88 -4.62 -7.39 -10.86
CA LYS A 88 -3.93 -8.64 -10.52
C LYS A 88 -4.79 -9.53 -9.64
N ARG A 89 -4.67 -10.85 -9.81
CA ARG A 89 -5.25 -11.82 -8.89
C ARG A 89 -4.47 -11.82 -7.57
N ASP A 90 -5.14 -12.16 -6.47
CA ASP A 90 -4.53 -12.11 -5.14
C ASP A 90 -3.24 -12.95 -5.01
N PHE A 91 -3.17 -14.11 -5.67
CA PHE A 91 -1.94 -14.92 -5.66
C PHE A 91 -0.79 -14.28 -6.45
N GLU A 92 -1.09 -13.45 -7.45
CA GLU A 92 -0.08 -12.69 -8.19
C GLU A 92 0.45 -11.53 -7.34
N LEU A 93 -0.41 -10.89 -6.54
CA LEU A 93 0.00 -9.88 -5.56
C LEU A 93 0.91 -10.46 -4.47
N LEU A 94 0.72 -11.73 -4.13
CA LEU A 94 1.54 -12.47 -3.17
C LEU A 94 2.80 -13.08 -3.77
N ALA A 95 2.95 -13.07 -5.10
CA ALA A 95 4.06 -13.70 -5.78
C ALA A 95 5.36 -12.92 -5.53
N GLY A 96 6.44 -13.68 -5.34
CA GLY A 96 7.76 -13.11 -5.14
C GLY A 96 7.91 -12.32 -3.85
N LEU A 97 7.11 -12.54 -2.80
CA LEU A 97 7.38 -11.91 -1.50
C LEU A 97 8.64 -12.50 -0.84
N PRO A 98 9.33 -11.74 0.03
CA PRO A 98 10.45 -12.27 0.78
C PRO A 98 10.01 -13.42 1.69
N ASN A 99 10.91 -14.39 1.89
CA ASN A 99 10.66 -15.54 2.76
C ASN A 99 10.58 -15.16 4.25
N THR A 100 11.21 -14.03 4.61
CA THR A 100 11.27 -13.50 5.98
C THR A 100 11.07 -11.99 5.95
N PHE A 101 10.31 -11.45 6.90
CA PHE A 101 10.09 -10.02 7.02
C PHE A 101 10.94 -9.46 8.16
N ALA A 102 11.59 -8.32 7.93
CA ALA A 102 12.33 -7.62 8.98
C ALA A 102 11.42 -6.92 9.99
N ASP A 103 10.18 -6.59 9.59
CA ASP A 103 9.16 -5.95 10.43
C ASP A 103 8.01 -6.95 10.67
N GLY A 104 7.79 -7.32 11.93
CA GLY A 104 6.71 -8.22 12.32
C GLY A 104 5.31 -7.66 12.01
N ARG A 105 5.18 -6.33 11.90
CA ARG A 105 3.94 -5.69 11.46
C ARG A 105 3.62 -6.07 10.02
N ASP A 106 4.63 -6.07 9.16
CA ASP A 106 4.48 -6.39 7.73
C ASP A 106 4.22 -7.89 7.55
N GLU A 107 4.90 -8.73 8.31
CA GLU A 107 4.60 -10.17 8.36
C GLU A 107 3.14 -10.44 8.73
N LEU A 108 2.65 -9.81 9.80
CA LEU A 108 1.27 -9.97 10.24
C LEU A 108 0.27 -9.48 9.19
N ALA A 109 0.52 -8.33 8.55
CA ALA A 109 -0.36 -7.78 7.54
C ALA A 109 -0.47 -8.67 6.30
N VAL A 110 0.66 -9.22 5.82
CA VAL A 110 0.68 -10.20 4.72
C VAL A 110 -0.06 -11.47 5.12
N LYS A 111 0.11 -11.97 6.36
CA LYS A 111 -0.64 -13.14 6.85
C LYS A 111 -2.15 -12.89 6.89
N VAL A 112 -2.59 -11.73 7.37
CA VAL A 112 -4.01 -11.36 7.37
C VAL A 112 -4.55 -11.25 5.94
N PHE A 113 -3.79 -10.64 5.02
CA PHE A 113 -4.16 -10.61 3.61
C PHE A 113 -4.33 -12.03 3.03
N ARG A 114 -3.37 -12.93 3.28
CA ARG A 114 -3.48 -14.35 2.87
C ARG A 114 -4.73 -15.02 3.43
N LEU A 115 -5.07 -14.77 4.69
CA LEU A 115 -6.29 -15.29 5.30
C LEU A 115 -7.54 -14.79 4.57
N TYR A 116 -7.57 -13.52 4.17
CA TYR A 116 -8.67 -12.96 3.39
C TYR A 116 -8.75 -13.59 1.99
N THR A 117 -7.61 -13.80 1.32
CA THR A 117 -7.54 -14.41 -0.03
C THR A 117 -8.05 -15.85 -0.05
N TYR A 118 -7.69 -16.64 0.96
CA TYR A 118 -8.07 -18.06 1.00
C TYR A 118 -9.42 -18.32 1.66
N ARG A 119 -10.01 -17.31 2.29
CA ARG A 119 -11.33 -17.41 2.90
C ARG A 119 -12.38 -16.94 1.90
N ASP A 120 -13.25 -17.85 1.49
CA ASP A 120 -14.26 -17.54 0.48
C ASP A 120 -15.42 -16.68 1.03
N GLY A 121 -16.25 -16.19 0.12
CA GLY A 121 -17.48 -15.44 0.40
C GLY A 121 -17.21 -13.97 0.74
N LEU A 122 -17.58 -13.55 1.96
CA LEU A 122 -17.55 -12.15 2.38
C LEU A 122 -16.13 -11.55 2.35
N TYR A 123 -15.09 -12.36 2.58
CA TYR A 123 -13.71 -11.90 2.64
C TYR A 123 -13.17 -11.55 1.24
N SER A 124 -13.50 -12.36 0.23
CA SER A 124 -13.21 -12.05 -1.18
C SER A 124 -13.87 -10.74 -1.61
N LEU A 125 -15.14 -10.50 -1.24
CA LEU A 125 -15.82 -9.24 -1.51
C LEU A 125 -15.13 -8.05 -0.84
N ARG A 126 -14.73 -8.21 0.44
CA ARG A 126 -14.00 -7.18 1.18
C ARG A 126 -12.66 -6.85 0.54
N LEU A 127 -11.92 -7.85 0.05
CA LEU A 127 -10.67 -7.61 -0.70
C LEU A 127 -10.92 -6.76 -1.94
N VAL A 128 -11.96 -7.06 -2.72
CA VAL A 128 -12.32 -6.25 -3.90
C VAL A 128 -12.65 -4.80 -3.51
N GLN A 129 -13.39 -4.60 -2.41
CA GLN A 129 -13.71 -3.27 -1.88
C GLN A 129 -12.46 -2.50 -1.45
N LEU A 130 -11.55 -3.16 -0.71
CA LEU A 130 -10.30 -2.58 -0.23
C LEU A 130 -9.34 -2.27 -1.39
N SER A 131 -9.21 -3.15 -2.37
CA SER A 131 -8.45 -2.93 -3.60
C SER A 131 -8.97 -1.74 -4.39
N THR A 132 -10.30 -1.59 -4.48
CA THR A 132 -10.93 -0.42 -5.10
C THR A 132 -10.61 0.85 -4.33
N GLU A 133 -10.56 0.79 -3.00
CA GLU A 133 -10.18 1.92 -2.16
C GLU A 133 -8.71 2.32 -2.33
N VAL A 134 -7.80 1.36 -2.49
CA VAL A 134 -6.38 1.62 -2.85
C VAL A 134 -6.29 2.32 -4.20
N ARG A 135 -6.97 1.81 -5.23
CA ARG A 135 -7.00 2.44 -6.56
C ARG A 135 -7.54 3.86 -6.48
N ARG A 136 -8.63 4.07 -5.74
CA ARG A 136 -9.21 5.39 -5.52
C ARG A 136 -8.22 6.34 -4.83
N ALA A 137 -7.54 5.88 -3.78
CA ALA A 137 -6.54 6.66 -3.07
C ALA A 137 -5.40 7.11 -4.00
N LEU A 138 -4.89 6.20 -4.83
CA LEU A 138 -3.85 6.49 -5.81
C LEU A 138 -4.32 7.47 -6.90
N ASN A 139 -5.56 7.31 -7.39
CA ASN A 139 -6.15 8.25 -8.36
C ASN A 139 -6.33 9.65 -7.77
N VAL A 140 -6.75 9.78 -6.50
CA VAL A 140 -6.84 11.07 -5.81
C VAL A 140 -5.48 11.75 -5.75
N LEU A 141 -4.40 11.01 -5.45
CA LEU A 141 -3.05 11.57 -5.50
C LEU A 141 -2.65 12.00 -6.92
N ALA A 142 -3.03 11.20 -7.93
CA ALA A 142 -2.75 11.53 -9.31
C ALA A 142 -3.47 12.80 -9.78
N GLU A 143 -4.74 12.97 -9.44
CA GLU A 143 -5.57 14.13 -9.79
C GLU A 143 -5.10 15.41 -9.10
N ARG A 144 -4.59 15.32 -7.87
CA ARG A 144 -4.06 16.47 -7.12
C ARG A 144 -2.67 16.90 -7.59
N SER A 145 -1.95 16.02 -8.27
CA SER A 145 -0.60 16.28 -8.75
C SER A 145 -0.61 17.29 -9.91
N ARG A 146 0.25 18.31 -9.83
CA ARG A 146 0.56 19.17 -10.99
C ARG A 146 1.49 18.48 -11.99
N VAL A 147 2.11 17.36 -11.60
CA VAL A 147 3.00 16.57 -12.45
C VAL A 147 2.16 15.59 -13.27
N PRO A 148 2.23 15.62 -14.60
CA PRO A 148 1.64 14.59 -15.46
C PRO A 148 2.24 13.22 -15.12
N SER A 149 1.38 12.22 -14.90
CA SER A 149 1.78 10.84 -14.58
C SER A 149 2.70 10.72 -13.36
N PRO A 150 2.19 11.01 -12.15
CA PRO A 150 2.98 10.92 -10.94
C PRO A 150 3.47 9.49 -10.68
N ARG A 151 4.60 9.41 -9.98
CA ARG A 151 5.35 8.19 -9.70
C ARG A 151 5.44 7.93 -8.20
N CYS A 152 5.82 6.73 -7.78
CA CYS A 152 5.95 6.39 -6.36
C CYS A 152 6.88 7.37 -5.60
N GLY A 153 7.94 7.86 -6.25
CA GLY A 153 8.82 8.90 -5.72
C GLY A 153 8.10 10.18 -5.26
N HIS A 154 7.02 10.55 -5.95
CA HIS A 154 6.23 11.74 -5.59
C HIS A 154 5.45 11.54 -4.29
N VAL A 155 5.04 10.30 -3.97
CA VAL A 155 4.37 10.00 -2.68
C VAL A 155 5.35 10.19 -1.53
N PHE A 156 6.60 9.74 -1.68
CA PHE A 156 7.65 9.98 -0.68
C PHE A 156 7.93 11.48 -0.53
N PHE A 157 7.98 12.22 -1.64
CA PHE A 157 8.15 13.67 -1.62
C PHE A 157 6.99 14.39 -0.90
N TRP A 158 5.74 14.07 -1.22
CA TRP A 158 4.57 14.67 -0.56
C TRP A 158 4.51 14.32 0.93
N ALA A 159 4.81 13.07 1.29
CA ALA A 159 4.93 12.66 2.68
C ALA A 159 5.98 13.47 3.44
N ALA A 160 7.16 13.68 2.83
CA ALA A 160 8.21 14.49 3.43
C ALA A 160 7.78 15.96 3.58
N ALA A 161 7.13 16.54 2.57
CA ALA A 161 6.61 17.90 2.62
C ALA A 161 5.53 18.10 3.70
N ALA A 162 4.75 17.05 3.99
CA ALA A 162 3.75 17.03 5.06
C ALA A 162 4.32 16.68 6.45
N GLY A 163 5.64 16.46 6.58
CA GLY A 163 6.28 16.08 7.85
C GLY A 163 5.99 14.64 8.30
N LEU A 164 5.53 13.78 7.38
CA LEU A 164 5.15 12.39 7.65
C LEU A 164 6.35 11.42 7.57
N SER A 165 7.54 11.92 7.21
CA SER A 165 8.76 11.14 6.98
C SER A 165 9.54 10.76 8.25
N SER A 166 9.05 11.08 9.45
CA SER A 166 9.72 10.77 10.71
C SER A 166 8.81 10.10 11.75
N GLN A 167 8.66 8.78 11.62
CA GLN A 167 8.39 7.90 12.77
C GLN A 167 9.37 6.72 12.71
N HIS A 168 10.66 7.04 12.91
CA HIS A 168 11.71 6.07 13.19
C HIS A 168 12.78 6.70 14.09
N ALA A 169 12.35 7.18 15.26
CA ALA A 169 13.21 7.47 16.41
C ALA A 169 12.30 7.69 17.63
N ASP A 170 11.89 6.60 18.27
CA ASP A 170 11.76 6.48 19.74
C ASP A 170 11.09 5.15 20.10
N VAL A 171 11.91 4.11 20.14
CA VAL A 171 11.76 3.03 21.12
C VAL A 171 13.15 2.74 21.68
N THR A 172 13.60 3.64 22.56
CA THR A 172 14.58 3.34 23.60
C THR A 172 14.11 4.01 24.88
N ASN A 173 13.35 3.26 25.68
CA ASN A 173 13.53 3.10 27.12
C ASN A 173 12.62 1.96 27.60
#